data_AF-A0A946Y8L4-F1
#
_entry.id   AF-A0A946Y8L4-F1
#
_cell.length_a   1.000
_cell.length_b   1.000
_cell.length_c   1.000
_cell.angle_alpha   90.00
_cell.angle_beta   90.00
_cell.angle_gamma   90.00
#
_symmetry.space_group_name_H-M   'P 1'
#
loop_
_entity.id
_entity.type
_entity.pdbx_description
1 polymer ?
#
loop_
_entity_poly.entity_id
_entity_poly.type
_entity_poly.pdbx_seq_one_letter_code
_entity_poly.pdbx_strand_id
1 'polypeptide(L)'
;MKPVITLSLRTAAALLLCATAALADDSLDTQVDIAYERFQLDNGLTVLVHTDHSTPTVFVGMWYGVGSKDEPEGKTGFAHLFE
;
A
#
# COMPACT_ATOMS: atom_id res chain seq x y z
N MET A 1 -55.20 0.84 -21.44
CA MET A 1 -55.25 1.38 -20.07
C MET A 1 -54.22 0.65 -19.21
N LYS A 2 -53.05 1.27 -19.02
CA LYS A 2 -51.84 0.91 -18.24
C LYS A 2 -50.75 1.76 -18.90
N PRO A 3 -50.21 2.85 -18.29
CA PRO A 3 -49.09 2.69 -17.34
C PRO A 3 -48.85 3.93 -16.44
N VAL A 4 -49.42 3.98 -15.23
CA VAL A 4 -48.98 4.99 -14.23
C VAL A 4 -48.34 4.32 -13.00
N ILE A 5 -48.76 3.09 -12.70
CA ILE A 5 -48.25 2.35 -11.52
C ILE A 5 -46.80 1.85 -11.75
N THR A 6 -46.40 1.54 -12.98
CA THR A 6 -45.07 0.95 -13.30
C THR A 6 -43.89 1.91 -13.10
N LEU A 7 -44.08 3.24 -13.18
CA LEU A 7 -42.99 4.22 -13.07
C LEU A 7 -42.56 4.47 -11.61
N SER A 8 -43.52 4.39 -10.67
CA SER A 8 -43.29 4.59 -9.23
C SER A 8 -42.50 3.46 -8.55
N LEU A 9 -42.65 2.23 -9.04
CA LEU A 9 -42.00 1.06 -8.46
C LEU A 9 -40.52 0.93 -8.89
N ARG A 10 -40.17 1.48 -10.06
CA ARG A 10 -38.78 1.50 -10.56
C ARG A 10 -37.90 2.54 -9.85
N THR A 11 -38.47 3.68 -9.47
CA THR A 11 -37.76 4.73 -8.73
C THR A 11 -37.50 4.33 -7.27
N ALA A 12 -38.47 3.68 -6.61
CA ALA A 12 -38.28 3.13 -5.27
C ALA A 12 -37.21 2.03 -5.25
N ALA A 13 -37.19 1.13 -6.24
CA ALA A 13 -36.18 0.08 -6.36
C ALA A 13 -34.77 0.62 -6.65
N ALA A 14 -34.65 1.67 -7.48
CA ALA A 14 -33.36 2.33 -7.75
C ALA A 14 -32.81 3.07 -6.52
N LEU A 15 -33.68 3.70 -5.72
CA LEU A 15 -33.29 4.38 -4.49
C LEU A 15 -32.86 3.39 -3.39
N LEU A 16 -33.54 2.24 -3.30
CA LEU A 16 -33.19 1.15 -2.38
C LEU A 16 -31.87 0.47 -2.77
N LEU A 17 -31.58 0.35 -4.07
CA LEU A 17 -30.32 -0.19 -4.59
C LEU A 17 -29.13 0.76 -4.39
N CYS A 18 -29.34 2.07 -4.49
CA CYS A 18 -28.31 3.07 -4.17
C CYS A 18 -28.03 3.17 -2.66
N ALA A 19 -29.04 2.98 -1.80
CA ALA A 19 -28.86 3.00 -0.35
C ALA A 19 -27.98 1.85 0.16
N THR A 20 -28.02 0.68 -0.51
CA THR A 20 -27.16 -0.47 -0.17
C THR A 20 -25.70 -0.29 -0.60
N ALA A 21 -25.42 0.48 -1.67
CA ALA A 21 -24.05 0.74 -2.11
C ALA A 21 -23.29 1.69 -1.16
N ALA A 22 -24.00 2.57 -0.46
CA ALA A 22 -23.42 3.51 0.50
C ALA A 22 -23.07 2.88 1.87
N LEU A 23 -23.48 1.63 2.11
CA LEU A 23 -23.13 0.85 3.31
C LEU A 23 -22.01 -0.16 3.04
N ALA A 24 -21.32 -0.05 1.91
CA ALA A 24 -20.08 -0.78 1.70
C ALA A 24 -19.06 -0.27 2.72
N ASP A 25 -18.77 -1.11 3.71
CA ASP A 25 -17.74 -0.90 4.71
C ASP A 25 -16.38 -0.80 4.00
N ASP A 26 -15.77 0.39 4.00
CA ASP A 26 -14.43 0.67 3.46
C ASP A 26 -13.34 0.25 4.46
N SER A 27 -13.62 -0.73 5.32
CA SER A 27 -12.70 -1.24 6.33
C SER A 27 -11.75 -2.28 5.73
N LEU A 28 -10.93 -1.87 4.77
CA LEU A 28 -9.72 -2.63 4.39
C LEU A 28 -8.47 -2.05 5.03
N ASP A 29 -8.60 -1.44 6.21
CA ASP A 29 -7.45 -1.11 7.06
C ASP A 29 -7.03 -2.33 7.87
N THR A 30 -6.60 -3.38 7.16
CA THR A 30 -5.84 -4.46 7.81
C THR A 30 -4.46 -3.90 8.08
N GLN A 31 -4.31 -3.22 9.22
CA GLN A 31 -3.00 -2.78 9.68
C GLN A 31 -2.15 -4.04 9.91
N VAL A 32 -1.19 -4.28 9.00
CA VAL A 32 -0.25 -5.39 9.12
C VAL A 32 0.77 -5.02 10.19
N ASP A 33 0.61 -5.58 11.38
CA ASP A 33 1.56 -5.42 12.49
C ASP A 33 2.70 -6.45 12.33
N ILE A 34 3.87 -5.99 11.90
CA ILE A 34 5.08 -6.79 11.81
C ILE A 34 6.03 -6.32 12.91
N ALA A 35 6.30 -7.19 13.88
CA ALA A 35 7.25 -6.86 14.95
C ALA A 35 8.68 -6.74 14.42
N TYR A 36 9.37 -5.65 14.72
CA TYR A 36 10.79 -5.47 14.43
C TYR A 36 11.46 -4.61 15.50
N GLU A 37 12.77 -4.78 15.66
CA GLU A 37 13.60 -3.89 16.44
C GLU A 37 14.16 -2.78 15.54
N ARG A 38 14.20 -1.55 16.06
CA ARG A 38 14.77 -0.39 15.36
C ARG A 38 15.81 0.28 16.23
N PHE A 39 16.98 0.50 15.66
CA PHE A 39 18.04 1.29 16.28
C PHE A 39 18.84 2.04 15.23
N GLN A 40 19.69 2.97 15.69
CA GLN A 40 20.58 3.74 14.85
C GLN A 40 22.02 3.48 15.30
N LEU A 41 22.92 3.29 14.33
CA LEU A 41 24.35 3.17 14.57
C LEU A 41 24.99 4.55 14.76
N ASP A 42 26.21 4.60 15.31
CA ASP A 42 26.94 5.85 15.54
C ASP A 42 27.18 6.67 14.26
N ASN A 43 27.22 6.01 13.09
CA ASN A 43 27.34 6.67 11.79
C ASN A 43 26.01 7.18 11.21
N GLY A 44 24.90 7.06 11.95
CA GLY A 44 23.57 7.49 11.55
C GLY A 44 22.75 6.47 10.76
N LEU A 45 23.29 5.29 10.43
CA LEU A 45 22.55 4.26 9.70
C LEU A 45 21.40 3.73 10.57
N THR A 46 20.19 3.77 10.03
CA THR A 46 19.02 3.13 10.66
C THR A 46 19.02 1.65 10.34
N VAL A 47 18.92 0.82 11.37
CA VAL A 47 18.86 -0.63 11.26
C VAL A 47 17.49 -1.11 11.72
N LEU A 48 16.91 -2.01 10.93
CA LEU A 48 15.67 -2.71 11.24
C LEU A 48 15.98 -4.20 11.30
N VAL A 49 15.62 -4.86 12.41
CA VAL A 49 15.81 -6.30 12.60
C VAL A 49 14.46 -6.94 12.87
N HIS A 50 14.08 -7.87 12.01
CA HIS A 50 12.98 -8.79 12.24
C HIS A 50 13.56 -10.20 12.45
N THR A 51 13.23 -10.83 13.57
CA THR A 51 13.67 -12.20 13.86
C THR A 51 12.51 -13.17 13.70
N ASP A 52 12.68 -14.14 12.81
CA ASP A 52 11.79 -15.27 12.63
C ASP A 52 12.60 -16.58 12.74
N HIS A 53 12.10 -17.53 13.51
CA HIS A 53 12.72 -18.84 13.74
C HIS A 53 12.06 -19.97 12.95
N SER A 54 11.15 -19.65 12.01
CA SER A 54 10.48 -20.64 11.17
C SER A 54 11.44 -21.41 10.25
N THR A 55 12.56 -20.80 9.84
CA THR A 55 13.59 -21.41 8.99
C THR A 55 15.01 -20.96 9.37
N PRO A 56 16.05 -21.78 9.13
CA PRO A 56 17.45 -21.42 9.42
C PRO A 56 18.08 -20.59 8.29
N THR A 57 17.44 -19.47 7.92
CA THR A 57 17.89 -18.59 6.83
C THR A 57 18.05 -17.16 7.35
N VAL A 58 18.98 -16.40 6.77
CA VAL A 58 19.16 -14.97 7.05
C VAL A 58 19.04 -14.19 5.74
N PHE A 59 18.27 -13.10 5.77
CA PHE A 59 18.25 -12.09 4.72
C PHE A 59 18.85 -10.79 5.25
N VAL A 60 19.69 -10.15 4.44
CA VAL A 60 20.23 -8.82 4.72
C VAL A 60 19.98 -7.95 3.50
N GLY A 61 19.29 -6.83 3.72
CA GLY A 61 19.05 -5.81 2.72
C GLY A 61 19.63 -4.48 3.16
N MET A 62 20.10 -3.69 2.21
CA MET A 62 20.56 -2.33 2.44
C MET A 62 19.89 -1.42 1.41
N TRP A 63 19.35 -0.31 1.89
CA TRP A 63 18.70 0.69 1.05
C TRP A 63 19.44 2.00 1.16
N TYR A 64 19.71 2.60 0.01
CA TYR A 64 20.27 3.93 -0.09
C TYR A 64 19.18 4.92 -0.48
N GLY A 65 19.20 6.11 0.11
CA GLY A 65 18.29 7.21 -0.21
C GLY A 65 18.64 7.93 -1.53
N VAL A 66 19.19 7.22 -2.51
CA VAL A 66 19.63 7.74 -3.81
C VAL A 66 19.36 6.71 -4.90
N GLY A 67 19.02 7.15 -6.11
CA GLY A 67 18.85 6.29 -7.28
C GLY A 67 18.84 7.08 -8.59
N SER A 68 18.34 6.48 -9.68
CA SER A 68 18.37 7.13 -11.01
C SER A 68 17.69 8.50 -11.07
N LYS A 69 16.72 8.79 -10.19
CA LYS A 69 16.08 10.11 -10.13
C LYS A 69 17.02 11.24 -9.70
N ASP A 70 18.13 10.89 -9.04
CA ASP A 70 19.09 11.82 -8.47
C ASP A 70 20.34 11.97 -9.37
N GLU A 71 20.31 11.39 -10.57
CA GLU A 71 21.41 11.46 -11.52
C GLU A 71 21.58 12.88 -12.08
N PRO A 72 22.81 13.41 -12.15
CA PRO A 72 23.07 14.68 -12.82
C PRO A 72 22.71 14.60 -14.31
N GLU A 73 22.29 15.72 -14.87
CA GLU A 73 22.03 15.82 -16.30
C GLU A 73 23.27 15.41 -17.12
N GLY A 74 23.05 14.61 -18.16
CA GLY A 74 24.13 14.07 -18.99
C GLY A 74 24.94 12.94 -18.36
N LYS A 75 24.59 12.46 -17.15
CA LYS A 75 25.24 11.33 -16.45
C LYS A 75 24.27 10.18 -16.16
N THR A 76 23.46 9.82 -17.15
CA THR A 76 22.45 8.76 -17.01
C THR A 76 23.09 7.40 -16.79
N GLY A 77 22.49 6.57 -15.92
CA GLY A 77 22.92 5.20 -15.63
C GLY A 77 23.98 5.08 -14.54
N PHE A 78 24.36 6.19 -13.90
CA PHE A 78 25.33 6.19 -12.79
C PHE A 78 24.81 5.43 -11.58
N ALA A 79 23.53 5.56 -11.22
CA ALA A 79 22.98 4.85 -10.08
C ALA A 79 23.12 3.32 -10.26
N HIS A 80 22.83 2.81 -11.45
CA HIS A 80 23.00 1.39 -11.77
C HIS A 80 24.48 0.98 -11.87
N LEU A 81 25.36 1.87 -12.34
CA LEU A 81 26.79 1.61 -12.37
C LEU A 81 27.40 1.43 -10.96
N PHE A 82 26.82 2.06 -9.95
CA PHE A 82 27.27 2.02 -8.56
C PHE A 82 26.39 1.14 -7.64
N GLU A 83 25.39 0.46 -8.19
CA GLU A 83 24.60 -0.57 -7.49
C GLU A 83 25.41 -1.86 -7.24
#